data_AF-A0A3A5UJ70-F1
#
_entry.id   AF-A0A3A5UJ70-F1
#
_cell.length_a   1.000
_cell.length_b   1.000
_cell.length_c   1.000
_cell.angle_alpha   90.00
_cell.angle_beta   90.00
_cell.angle_gamma   90.00
#
_symmetry.space_group_name_H-M   'P 1'
#
loop_
_entity.id
_entity.type
_entity.pdbx_description
1 polymer ?
#
loop_
_entity_poly.entity_id
_entity_poly.type
_entity_poly.pdbx_seq_one_letter_code
_entity_poly.pdbx_strand_id
1 'polypeptide(L)'
;MNIHSVRGAMDEMLQALLLFWLPVAVVPFGVWIFLSSSNDQRKTFGRFLAFVGLVMVSASPWTVPSSPSTAAGHLLGAIIGPAVLILLGIYLISFSGHVPVGRLPRSDRKLGMLLSFVGFAWFAGMHWWILTPQIASGEVNDYWFVFWPTFLLLTSCLSSCAAIASLTIGDNRKTESNYMFMLSGLGFLMIFLGLNVDGPLITTDDFREHLWLSVADLAGIAVGGLLSILVFALVIVVYEKTLPLPPIIEAPQAAELDQVANVIASHVGGDEE
;
A
#
# COMPACT_ATOMS: atom_id res chain seq x y z
N MET A 1 57.86 5.46 0.77
CA MET A 1 57.44 6.86 0.97
C MET A 1 56.73 7.31 -0.29
N ASN A 2 55.40 7.26 -0.28
CA ASN A 2 54.56 7.99 -1.22
C ASN A 2 53.26 8.32 -0.47
N ILE A 3 52.86 9.58 -0.57
CA ILE A 3 52.05 10.31 0.40
C ILE A 3 50.59 10.30 -0.08
N HIS A 4 49.65 10.13 0.85
CA HIS A 4 48.20 10.39 0.80
C HIS A 4 47.49 10.49 -0.57
N SER A 5 46.55 9.57 -0.81
CA SER A 5 45.20 9.97 -1.20
C SER A 5 44.17 9.27 -0.31
N VAL A 6 43.97 9.86 0.87
CA VAL A 6 42.70 9.68 1.60
C VAL A 6 41.66 10.41 0.76
N ARG A 7 41.00 9.70 -0.14
CA ARG A 7 39.77 10.19 -0.79
C ARG A 7 38.64 9.42 -0.12
N GLY A 8 37.83 10.11 0.67
CA GLY A 8 36.64 9.57 1.32
C GLY A 8 35.62 9.13 0.28
N ALA A 9 35.82 7.94 -0.30
CA ALA A 9 34.77 7.24 -1.00
C ALA A 9 33.78 6.78 0.08
N MET A 10 32.59 7.35 0.04
CA MET A 10 31.49 6.88 0.87
C MET A 10 31.20 5.41 0.50
N ASP A 11 31.04 4.56 1.50
CA ASP A 11 30.67 3.16 1.29
C ASP A 11 29.42 3.06 0.38
N GLU A 12 29.39 2.08 -0.52
CA GLU A 12 28.32 1.97 -1.54
C GLU A 12 26.94 1.85 -0.88
N MET A 13 26.87 1.18 0.26
CA MET A 13 25.63 1.05 1.03
C MET A 13 25.24 2.36 1.72
N LEU A 14 26.21 3.12 2.24
CA LEU A 14 25.96 4.45 2.79
C LEU A 14 25.54 5.45 1.69
N GLN A 15 26.08 5.32 0.49
CA GLN A 15 25.68 6.09 -0.68
C GLN A 15 24.26 5.76 -1.13
N ALA A 16 23.90 4.47 -1.19
CA ALA A 16 22.53 4.03 -1.48
C ALA A 16 21.53 4.51 -0.40
N LEU A 17 21.92 4.44 0.89
CA LEU A 17 21.10 4.92 1.99
C LEU A 17 20.77 6.41 1.85
N LEU A 18 21.80 7.24 1.61
CA LEU A 18 21.63 8.70 1.58
C LEU A 18 21.02 9.21 0.27
N LEU A 19 21.38 8.62 -0.87
CA LEU A 19 20.99 9.12 -2.19
C LEU A 19 19.74 8.43 -2.76
N PHE A 20 19.30 7.31 -2.20
CA PHE A 20 18.08 6.62 -2.63
C PHE A 20 17.09 6.43 -1.49
N TRP A 21 17.46 5.69 -0.43
CA TRP A 21 16.49 5.30 0.61
C TRP A 21 15.96 6.46 1.45
N LEU A 22 16.83 7.41 1.81
CA LEU A 22 16.40 8.61 2.51
C LEU A 22 15.45 9.45 1.64
N PRO A 23 15.77 9.77 0.37
CA PRO A 23 14.80 10.36 -0.55
C PRO A 23 13.49 9.58 -0.67
N VAL A 24 13.52 8.24 -0.76
CA VAL A 24 12.32 7.40 -0.79
C VAL A 24 11.46 7.61 0.46
N ALA A 25 12.06 7.66 1.65
CA ALA A 25 11.33 7.90 2.90
C ALA A 25 10.80 9.35 3.03
N VAL A 26 11.52 10.30 2.43
CA VAL A 26 11.16 11.72 2.43
C VAL A 26 9.90 12.00 1.58
N VAL A 27 9.64 11.21 0.53
CA VAL A 27 8.44 11.36 -0.31
C VAL A 27 7.12 11.19 0.48
N PRO A 28 6.82 10.03 1.11
CA PRO A 28 5.58 9.85 1.86
C PRO A 28 5.50 10.79 3.06
N PHE A 29 6.63 11.14 3.68
CA PHE A 29 6.67 12.12 4.76
C PHE A 29 6.28 13.54 4.28
N GLY A 30 6.77 13.96 3.11
CA GLY A 30 6.37 15.21 2.47
C GLY A 30 4.89 15.23 2.09
N VAL A 31 4.37 14.12 1.54
CA VAL A 31 2.95 13.95 1.22
C VAL A 31 2.09 13.99 2.47
N TRP A 32 2.50 13.33 3.56
CA TRP A 32 1.83 13.41 4.85
C TRP A 32 1.71 14.87 5.28
N ILE A 33 2.84 15.60 5.38
CA ILE A 33 2.85 17.01 5.82
C ILE A 33 1.92 17.86 4.95
N PHE A 34 1.93 17.63 3.64
CA PHE A 34 1.05 18.33 2.71
C PHE A 34 -0.43 18.05 2.98
N LEU A 35 -0.81 16.80 3.23
CA LEU A 35 -2.21 16.43 3.45
C LEU A 35 -2.72 16.75 4.85
N SER A 36 -1.86 16.67 5.87
CA SER A 36 -2.27 16.80 7.27
C SER A 36 -2.24 18.24 7.79
N SER A 37 -1.53 19.15 7.11
CA SER A 37 -1.36 20.51 7.61
C SER A 37 -2.50 21.43 7.18
N SER A 38 -3.02 22.23 8.11
CA SER A 38 -3.94 23.34 7.83
C SER A 38 -3.23 24.63 7.40
N ASN A 39 -1.91 24.74 7.59
CA ASN A 39 -1.12 25.92 7.29
C ASN A 39 -0.50 25.83 5.89
N ASP A 40 -0.75 26.83 5.04
CA ASP A 40 -0.29 26.86 3.65
C ASP A 40 1.24 26.85 3.48
N GLN A 41 2.00 27.41 4.43
CA GLN A 41 3.47 27.32 4.41
C GLN A 41 3.94 25.88 4.63
N ARG A 42 3.34 25.17 5.58
CA ARG A 42 3.65 23.75 5.84
C ARG A 42 3.22 22.86 4.68
N LYS A 43 2.06 23.15 4.06
CA LYS A 43 1.64 22.46 2.82
C LYS A 43 2.65 22.63 1.70
N THR A 44 3.13 23.86 1.50
CA THR A 44 4.13 24.18 0.46
C THR A 44 5.46 23.48 0.75
N PHE A 45 5.89 23.46 2.02
CA PHE A 45 7.07 22.72 2.45
C PHE A 45 6.93 21.21 2.21
N GLY A 46 5.78 20.61 2.56
CA GLY A 46 5.51 19.20 2.30
C GLY A 46 5.54 18.85 0.80
N ARG A 47 4.96 19.71 -0.05
CA ARG A 47 5.04 19.58 -1.51
C ARG A 47 6.48 19.68 -2.03
N PHE A 48 7.25 20.66 -1.56
CA PHE A 48 8.65 20.82 -1.93
C PHE A 48 9.45 19.58 -1.53
N LEU A 49 9.26 19.10 -0.30
CA LEU A 49 9.95 17.93 0.23
C LEU A 49 9.64 16.66 -0.58
N ALA A 50 8.36 16.42 -0.90
CA ALA A 50 7.94 15.31 -1.74
C ALA A 50 8.51 15.41 -3.16
N PHE A 51 8.54 16.63 -3.73
CA PHE A 51 9.10 16.88 -5.05
C PHE A 51 10.61 16.62 -5.09
N VAL A 52 11.37 17.13 -4.12
CA VAL A 52 12.82 16.90 -4.03
C VAL A 52 13.12 15.41 -3.84
N GLY A 53 12.38 14.73 -2.97
CA GLY A 53 12.49 13.28 -2.79
C GLY A 53 12.27 12.52 -4.10
N LEU A 54 11.21 12.87 -4.85
CA LEU A 54 10.90 12.26 -6.14
C LEU A 54 12.03 12.48 -7.16
N VAL A 55 12.52 13.71 -7.28
CA VAL A 55 13.61 14.06 -8.21
C VAL A 55 14.88 13.27 -7.87
N MET A 56 15.24 13.16 -6.58
CA MET A 56 16.41 12.40 -6.16
C MET A 56 16.26 10.90 -6.43
N VAL A 57 15.06 10.32 -6.21
CA VAL A 57 14.78 8.92 -6.56
C VAL A 57 14.87 8.71 -8.07
N SER A 58 14.34 9.62 -8.88
CA SER A 58 14.46 9.55 -10.34
C SER A 58 15.89 9.73 -10.85
N ALA A 59 16.71 10.47 -10.11
CA ALA A 59 18.13 10.67 -10.42
C ALA A 59 19.02 9.50 -9.98
N SER A 60 18.48 8.53 -9.22
CA SER A 60 19.25 7.42 -8.64
C SER A 60 20.05 6.59 -9.64
N PRO A 61 19.59 6.34 -10.88
CA PRO A 61 20.38 5.59 -11.86
C PRO A 61 21.71 6.26 -12.22
N TRP A 62 21.81 7.59 -12.08
CA TRP A 62 23.05 8.34 -12.32
C TRP A 62 23.90 8.49 -11.06
N THR A 63 23.30 8.44 -9.86
CA THR A 63 24.02 8.73 -8.62
C THR A 63 24.51 7.48 -7.89
N VAL A 64 23.88 6.31 -8.09
CA VAL A 64 24.29 5.04 -7.45
C VAL A 64 24.16 3.83 -8.41
N PRO A 65 24.81 3.85 -9.59
CA PRO A 65 24.54 2.90 -10.68
C PRO A 65 24.83 1.43 -10.36
N SER A 66 25.78 1.13 -9.45
CA SER A 66 26.15 -0.24 -9.04
C SER A 66 25.29 -0.80 -7.91
N SER A 67 24.43 0.00 -7.29
CA SER A 67 23.64 -0.44 -6.14
C SER A 67 22.36 -1.16 -6.57
N PRO A 68 21.89 -2.18 -5.81
CA PRO A 68 20.54 -2.74 -5.96
C PRO A 68 19.43 -1.67 -6.00
N SER A 69 19.66 -0.51 -5.37
CA SER A 69 18.77 0.64 -5.43
C SER A 69 18.51 1.18 -6.85
N THR A 70 19.47 1.04 -7.77
CA THR A 70 19.26 1.44 -9.19
C THR A 70 18.30 0.49 -9.89
N ALA A 71 18.41 -0.81 -9.66
CA ALA A 71 17.45 -1.78 -10.19
C ALA A 71 16.03 -1.56 -9.62
N ALA A 72 15.92 -1.23 -8.32
CA ALA A 72 14.65 -0.85 -7.72
C ALA A 72 14.06 0.44 -8.34
N GLY A 73 14.88 1.48 -8.51
CA GLY A 73 14.48 2.73 -9.17
C GLY A 73 14.06 2.52 -10.63
N HIS A 74 14.79 1.68 -11.36
CA HIS A 74 14.45 1.30 -12.73
C HIS A 74 13.09 0.57 -12.80
N LEU A 75 12.83 -0.37 -11.87
CA LEU A 75 11.53 -1.04 -11.79
C LEU A 75 10.42 -0.03 -11.48
N LEU A 76 10.61 0.85 -10.50
CA LEU A 76 9.62 1.89 -10.15
C LEU A 76 9.26 2.75 -11.37
N GLY A 77 10.27 3.18 -12.14
CA GLY A 77 10.07 3.90 -13.38
C GLY A 77 9.30 3.10 -14.42
N ALA A 78 9.55 1.79 -14.53
CA ALA A 78 8.82 0.92 -15.45
C ALA A 78 7.34 0.76 -15.06
N ILE A 79 7.04 0.58 -13.77
CA ILE A 79 5.69 0.29 -13.29
C ILE A 79 4.82 1.54 -13.05
N ILE A 80 5.41 2.74 -12.97
CA ILE A 80 4.64 3.96 -12.64
C ILE A 80 3.56 4.26 -13.68
N GLY A 81 3.85 4.05 -14.98
CA GLY A 81 2.90 4.26 -16.07
C GLY A 81 1.64 3.42 -15.91
N PRO A 82 1.73 2.07 -15.93
CA PRO A 82 0.57 1.21 -15.74
C PRO A 82 -0.09 1.41 -14.36
N ALA A 83 0.67 1.66 -13.29
CA ALA A 83 0.11 1.92 -11.97
C ALA A 83 -0.75 3.20 -11.96
N VAL A 84 -0.28 4.31 -12.56
CA VAL A 84 -1.04 5.56 -12.64
C VAL A 84 -2.31 5.37 -13.48
N LEU A 85 -2.25 4.63 -14.59
CA LEU A 85 -3.42 4.32 -15.39
C LEU A 85 -4.49 3.55 -14.58
N ILE A 86 -4.06 2.54 -13.81
CA ILE A 86 -4.96 1.78 -12.93
C ILE A 86 -5.52 2.67 -11.81
N LEU A 87 -4.68 3.45 -11.13
CA LEU A 87 -5.11 4.33 -10.04
C LEU A 87 -6.10 5.39 -10.52
N LEU A 88 -5.81 6.05 -11.64
CA LEU A 88 -6.72 7.02 -12.25
C LEU A 88 -7.99 6.35 -12.74
N GLY A 89 -7.88 5.14 -13.32
CA GLY A 89 -9.03 4.35 -13.74
C GLY A 89 -9.98 4.01 -12.59
N ILE A 90 -9.43 3.51 -11.48
CA ILE A 90 -10.17 3.23 -10.24
C ILE A 90 -10.80 4.49 -9.67
N TYR A 91 -10.07 5.62 -9.67
CA TYR A 91 -10.59 6.91 -9.22
C TYR A 91 -11.82 7.32 -10.04
N LEU A 92 -11.72 7.32 -11.37
CA LEU A 92 -12.84 7.68 -12.24
C LEU A 92 -14.03 6.73 -12.06
N ILE A 93 -13.79 5.42 -11.93
CA ILE A 93 -14.85 4.43 -11.68
C ILE A 93 -15.56 4.71 -10.35
N SER A 94 -14.79 4.96 -9.28
CA SER A 94 -15.30 5.16 -7.93
C SER A 94 -16.14 6.43 -7.83
N PHE A 95 -15.67 7.55 -8.38
CA PHE A 95 -16.31 8.86 -8.23
C PHE A 95 -17.36 9.18 -9.29
N SER A 96 -17.45 8.43 -10.39
CA SER A 96 -18.55 8.55 -11.38
C SER A 96 -19.80 7.70 -11.04
N GLY A 97 -19.68 6.86 -10.01
CA GLY A 97 -20.73 5.99 -9.47
C GLY A 97 -21.84 6.71 -8.71
N HIS A 98 -22.60 5.96 -7.91
CA HIS A 98 -23.65 6.50 -7.04
C HIS A 98 -23.04 7.06 -5.74
N VAL A 99 -22.24 8.11 -5.86
CA VAL A 99 -21.60 8.79 -4.72
C VAL A 99 -22.47 9.98 -4.30
N PRO A 100 -22.75 10.16 -2.99
CA PRO A 100 -23.67 11.18 -2.49
C PRO A 100 -23.19 12.64 -2.68
N VAL A 101 -21.87 12.88 -2.79
CA VAL A 101 -21.30 14.23 -2.96
C VAL A 101 -20.10 14.19 -3.91
N GLY A 102 -19.91 15.22 -4.74
CA GLY A 102 -18.71 15.37 -5.59
C GLY A 102 -18.64 14.40 -6.78
N ARG A 103 -19.80 14.00 -7.32
CA ARG A 103 -19.91 13.00 -8.39
C ARG A 103 -19.32 13.50 -9.71
N LEU A 104 -18.44 12.72 -10.32
CA LEU A 104 -17.95 12.93 -11.68
C LEU A 104 -19.01 12.57 -12.75
N PRO A 105 -18.93 13.13 -13.96
CA PRO A 105 -19.78 12.74 -15.08
C PRO A 105 -19.84 11.21 -15.27
N ARG A 106 -21.04 10.67 -15.55
CA ARG A 106 -21.22 9.22 -15.76
C ARG A 106 -20.43 8.69 -16.96
N SER A 107 -20.13 9.55 -17.94
CA SER A 107 -19.27 9.24 -19.10
C SER A 107 -17.88 8.78 -18.67
N ASP A 108 -17.37 9.35 -17.58
CA ASP A 108 -15.99 9.15 -17.14
C ASP A 108 -15.79 7.76 -16.55
N ARG A 109 -16.87 7.07 -16.18
CA ARG A 109 -16.82 5.65 -15.80
C ARG A 109 -16.26 4.77 -16.90
N LYS A 110 -16.64 5.04 -18.16
CA LYS A 110 -16.15 4.29 -19.32
C LYS A 110 -14.67 4.54 -19.55
N LEU A 111 -14.25 5.80 -19.43
CA LEU A 111 -12.83 6.17 -19.48
C LEU A 111 -12.06 5.48 -18.36
N GLY A 112 -12.60 5.46 -17.13
CA GLY A 112 -11.98 4.79 -16.00
C GLY A 112 -11.78 3.29 -16.23
N MET A 113 -12.80 2.60 -16.74
CA MET A 113 -12.69 1.17 -17.12
C MET A 113 -11.63 0.95 -18.20
N LEU A 114 -11.58 1.82 -19.22
CA LEU A 114 -10.57 1.75 -20.28
C LEU A 114 -9.16 1.92 -19.71
N LEU A 115 -8.93 2.94 -18.87
CA LEU A 115 -7.61 3.21 -18.27
C LEU A 115 -7.14 2.05 -17.39
N SER A 116 -8.02 1.51 -16.54
CA SER A 116 -7.70 0.34 -15.71
C SER A 116 -7.37 -0.89 -16.58
N PHE A 117 -8.14 -1.13 -17.64
CA PHE A 117 -7.90 -2.25 -18.56
C PHE A 117 -6.56 -2.09 -19.29
N VAL A 118 -6.27 -0.90 -19.82
CA VAL A 118 -5.01 -0.62 -20.53
C VAL A 118 -3.82 -0.75 -19.58
N GLY A 119 -3.91 -0.22 -18.35
CA GLY A 119 -2.85 -0.37 -17.36
C GLY A 119 -2.59 -1.82 -16.97
N PHE A 120 -3.66 -2.63 -16.83
CA PHE A 120 -3.52 -4.06 -16.57
C PHE A 120 -2.94 -4.82 -17.77
N ALA A 121 -3.41 -4.54 -18.99
CA ALA A 121 -2.87 -5.13 -20.21
C ALA A 121 -1.40 -4.77 -20.43
N TRP A 122 -0.99 -3.57 -20.01
CA TRP A 122 0.42 -3.18 -20.00
C TRP A 122 1.23 -4.04 -19.03
N PHE A 123 0.78 -4.22 -17.79
CA PHE A 123 1.43 -5.15 -16.85
C PHE A 123 1.53 -6.57 -17.40
N ALA A 124 0.47 -7.08 -18.04
CA ALA A 124 0.50 -8.36 -18.72
C ALA A 124 1.57 -8.39 -19.84
N GLY A 125 1.63 -7.34 -20.65
CA GLY A 125 2.63 -7.18 -21.71
C GLY A 125 4.06 -7.11 -21.19
N MET A 126 4.29 -6.60 -19.98
CA MET A 126 5.61 -6.63 -19.33
C MET A 126 6.06 -8.05 -18.98
N HIS A 127 5.13 -9.01 -18.85
CA HIS A 127 5.50 -10.40 -18.57
C HIS A 127 5.68 -11.24 -19.86
N TRP A 128 4.76 -11.13 -20.82
CA TRP A 128 4.78 -11.97 -22.04
C TRP A 128 5.24 -11.28 -23.33
N TRP A 129 5.75 -10.04 -23.26
CA TRP A 129 6.22 -9.32 -24.45
C TRP A 129 7.57 -8.63 -24.21
N ILE A 130 8.03 -7.85 -25.19
CA ILE A 130 9.33 -7.16 -25.17
C ILE A 130 9.37 -5.99 -24.16
N LEU A 131 8.23 -5.72 -23.50
CA LEU A 131 8.06 -4.66 -22.52
C LEU A 131 8.62 -5.05 -21.14
N THR A 132 9.13 -6.27 -20.97
CA THR A 132 9.74 -6.71 -19.71
C THR A 132 10.81 -5.73 -19.26
N PRO A 133 10.76 -5.24 -18.00
CA PRO A 133 11.77 -4.32 -17.48
C PRO A 133 13.16 -4.95 -17.57
N GLN A 134 14.05 -4.31 -18.32
CA GLN A 134 15.41 -4.78 -18.58
C GLN A 134 16.43 -3.73 -18.13
N ILE A 135 17.42 -4.14 -17.32
CA ILE A 135 18.52 -3.24 -16.89
C ILE A 135 19.51 -3.04 -18.05
N ALA A 136 19.81 -4.12 -18.76
CA ALA A 136 20.56 -4.13 -20.01
C ALA A 136 19.82 -4.99 -21.05
N SER A 137 20.21 -4.90 -22.31
CA SER A 137 19.57 -5.68 -23.38
C SER A 137 19.61 -7.19 -23.09
N GLY A 138 18.44 -7.80 -22.89
CA GLY A 138 18.29 -9.22 -22.55
C GLY A 138 18.43 -9.56 -21.06
N GLU A 139 18.74 -8.59 -20.20
CA GLU A 139 18.88 -8.79 -18.76
C GLU A 139 17.67 -8.22 -18.03
N VAL A 140 16.79 -9.10 -17.57
CA VAL A 140 15.57 -8.74 -16.84
C VAL A 140 15.93 -8.16 -15.49
N ASN A 141 15.18 -7.16 -15.05
CA ASN A 141 15.32 -6.60 -13.72
C ASN A 141 14.91 -7.62 -12.65
N ASP A 142 15.82 -7.97 -11.75
CA ASP A 142 15.59 -8.94 -10.67
C ASP A 142 14.33 -8.66 -9.84
N TYR A 143 14.04 -7.38 -9.58
CA TYR A 143 12.86 -7.00 -8.80
C TYR A 143 11.54 -7.27 -9.53
N TRP A 144 11.55 -7.40 -10.86
CA TRP A 144 10.35 -7.79 -11.61
C TRP A 144 9.90 -9.21 -11.27
N PHE A 145 10.85 -10.13 -11.10
CA PHE A 145 10.56 -11.51 -10.70
C PHE A 145 9.92 -11.59 -9.32
N VAL A 146 10.23 -10.64 -8.43
CA VAL A 146 9.60 -10.54 -7.10
C VAL A 146 8.24 -9.83 -7.18
N PHE A 147 8.21 -8.66 -7.84
CA PHE A 147 7.03 -7.80 -7.91
C PHE A 147 5.85 -8.50 -8.56
N TRP A 148 6.02 -9.10 -9.73
CA TRP A 148 4.89 -9.55 -10.53
C TRP A 148 4.12 -10.73 -9.91
N PRO A 149 4.77 -11.83 -9.48
CA PRO A 149 4.07 -12.92 -8.80
C PRO A 149 3.47 -12.47 -7.46
N THR A 150 4.17 -11.64 -6.69
CA THR A 150 3.67 -11.08 -5.43
C THR A 150 2.42 -10.23 -5.67
N PHE A 151 2.44 -9.35 -6.68
CA PHE A 151 1.32 -8.50 -7.05
C PHE A 151 0.09 -9.33 -7.44
N LEU A 152 0.26 -10.37 -8.27
CA LEU A 152 -0.83 -11.25 -8.68
C LEU A 152 -1.41 -12.04 -7.50
N LEU A 153 -0.56 -12.64 -6.66
CA LEU A 153 -0.99 -13.39 -5.48
C LEU A 153 -1.72 -12.49 -4.49
N LEU A 154 -1.13 -11.36 -4.12
CA LEU A 154 -1.70 -10.42 -3.16
C LEU A 154 -3.04 -9.88 -3.67
N THR A 155 -3.10 -9.46 -4.94
CA THR A 155 -4.35 -8.97 -5.55
C THR A 155 -5.43 -10.04 -5.55
N SER A 156 -5.09 -11.29 -5.88
CA SER A 156 -6.04 -12.40 -5.91
C SER A 156 -6.56 -12.75 -4.50
N CYS A 157 -5.67 -12.82 -3.52
CA CYS A 157 -6.02 -13.10 -2.13
C CYS A 157 -6.86 -11.97 -1.52
N LEU A 158 -6.41 -10.71 -1.64
CA LEU A 158 -7.10 -9.56 -1.06
C LEU A 158 -8.48 -9.37 -1.69
N SER A 159 -8.59 -9.53 -3.02
CA SER A 159 -9.90 -9.44 -3.69
C SER A 159 -10.83 -10.58 -3.28
N SER A 160 -10.33 -11.82 -3.13
CA SER A 160 -11.14 -12.93 -2.60
C SER A 160 -11.63 -12.66 -1.17
N CYS A 161 -10.74 -12.20 -0.28
CA CYS A 161 -11.10 -11.84 1.09
C CYS A 161 -12.14 -10.71 1.12
N ALA A 162 -11.94 -9.67 0.30
CA ALA A 162 -12.89 -8.56 0.18
C ALA A 162 -14.25 -9.01 -0.39
N ALA A 163 -14.25 -9.96 -1.33
CA ALA A 163 -15.46 -10.54 -1.89
C ALA A 163 -16.27 -11.29 -0.83
N ILE A 164 -15.62 -12.14 -0.04
CA ILE A 164 -16.25 -12.89 1.05
C ILE A 164 -16.74 -11.93 2.13
N ALA A 165 -15.90 -10.99 2.57
CA ALA A 165 -16.27 -9.99 3.56
C ALA A 165 -17.50 -9.16 3.13
N SER A 166 -17.59 -8.83 1.83
CA SER A 166 -18.75 -8.13 1.28
C SER A 166 -20.03 -8.97 1.35
N LEU A 167 -19.95 -10.30 1.24
CA LEU A 167 -21.12 -11.19 1.38
C LEU A 167 -21.50 -11.49 2.83
N THR A 168 -20.52 -11.50 3.75
CA THR A 168 -20.77 -11.87 5.15
C THR A 168 -21.14 -10.68 6.02
N ILE A 169 -20.49 -9.53 5.81
CA ILE A 169 -20.67 -8.31 6.62
C ILE A 169 -21.53 -7.28 5.88
N GLY A 170 -21.46 -7.25 4.55
CA GLY A 170 -22.15 -6.26 3.73
C GLY A 170 -23.61 -6.61 3.46
N ASP A 171 -24.52 -5.67 3.73
CA ASP A 171 -25.91 -5.80 3.31
C ASP A 171 -26.07 -5.48 1.82
N ASN A 172 -26.73 -6.37 1.09
CA ASN A 172 -26.99 -6.27 -0.36
C ASN A 172 -25.76 -6.00 -1.26
N ARG A 173 -24.54 -6.40 -0.85
CA ARG A 173 -23.29 -6.16 -1.61
C ARG A 173 -22.88 -7.28 -2.58
N LYS A 174 -23.85 -8.01 -3.13
CA LYS A 174 -23.59 -9.16 -4.01
C LYS A 174 -22.88 -8.74 -5.31
N THR A 175 -23.26 -7.60 -5.86
CA THR A 175 -22.68 -7.10 -7.11
C THR A 175 -21.22 -6.70 -6.93
N GLU A 176 -20.89 -6.00 -5.84
CA GLU A 176 -19.52 -5.64 -5.47
C GLU A 176 -18.67 -6.89 -5.21
N SER A 177 -19.21 -7.86 -4.48
CA SER A 177 -18.56 -9.15 -4.25
C SER A 177 -18.24 -9.88 -5.56
N ASN A 178 -19.17 -9.93 -6.51
CA ASN A 178 -18.94 -10.55 -7.81
C ASN A 178 -17.78 -9.88 -8.58
N TYR A 179 -17.66 -8.55 -8.54
CA TYR A 179 -16.52 -7.86 -9.17
C TYR A 179 -15.19 -8.21 -8.49
N MET A 180 -15.19 -8.34 -7.16
CA MET A 180 -13.99 -8.73 -6.41
C MET A 180 -13.60 -10.19 -6.72
N PHE A 181 -14.56 -11.11 -6.82
CA PHE A 181 -14.30 -12.48 -7.29
C PHE A 181 -13.79 -12.52 -8.73
N MET A 182 -14.33 -11.68 -9.62
CA MET A 182 -13.85 -11.58 -10.99
C MET A 182 -12.39 -11.10 -11.04
N LEU A 183 -12.04 -10.09 -10.24
CA LEU A 183 -10.65 -9.62 -10.14
C LEU A 183 -9.72 -10.71 -9.60
N SER A 184 -10.16 -11.45 -8.58
CA SER A 184 -9.44 -12.61 -8.07
C SER A 184 -9.23 -13.68 -9.16
N GLY A 185 -10.30 -14.08 -9.84
CA GLY A 185 -10.26 -15.07 -10.90
C GLY A 185 -9.34 -14.66 -12.05
N LEU A 186 -9.32 -13.37 -12.39
CA LEU A 186 -8.41 -12.82 -13.39
C LEU A 186 -6.95 -12.89 -12.90
N GLY A 187 -6.66 -12.55 -11.65
CA GLY A 187 -5.32 -12.73 -11.08
C GLY A 187 -4.86 -14.19 -11.07
N PHE A 188 -5.75 -15.13 -10.70
CA PHE A 188 -5.48 -16.56 -10.79
C PHE A 188 -5.26 -17.05 -12.22
N LEU A 189 -6.04 -16.57 -13.18
CA LEU A 189 -5.84 -16.88 -14.60
C LEU A 189 -4.45 -16.45 -15.06
N MET A 190 -3.99 -15.28 -14.62
CA MET A 190 -2.67 -14.76 -14.98
C MET A 190 -1.54 -15.57 -14.34
N ILE A 191 -1.70 -16.00 -13.09
CA ILE A 191 -0.78 -16.96 -12.46
C ILE A 191 -0.76 -18.26 -13.24
N PHE A 192 -1.94 -18.79 -13.59
CA PHE A 192 -2.05 -20.02 -14.37
C PHE A 192 -1.35 -19.91 -15.73
N LEU A 193 -1.50 -18.78 -16.42
CA LEU A 193 -0.77 -18.52 -17.66
C LEU A 193 0.74 -18.44 -17.41
N GLY A 194 1.20 -17.76 -16.35
CA GLY A 194 2.63 -17.63 -16.04
C GLY A 194 3.28 -18.98 -15.69
N LEU A 195 2.49 -19.90 -15.15
CA LEU A 195 2.90 -21.28 -14.86
C LEU A 195 2.97 -22.21 -16.08
N ASN A 196 2.50 -21.78 -17.26
CA ASN A 196 2.35 -22.64 -18.44
C ASN A 196 2.79 -22.01 -19.77
N VAL A 197 3.03 -20.70 -19.81
CA VAL A 197 3.31 -19.95 -21.05
C VAL A 197 4.56 -19.11 -20.84
N ASP A 198 5.61 -19.45 -21.58
CA ASP A 198 6.85 -18.67 -21.60
C ASP A 198 6.64 -17.28 -22.20
N GLY A 199 7.31 -16.29 -21.60
CA GLY A 199 7.55 -14.99 -22.22
C GLY A 199 8.84 -15.02 -23.05
N PRO A 200 9.12 -13.94 -23.82
CA PRO A 200 10.35 -13.84 -24.61
C PRO A 200 11.62 -13.71 -23.76
N LEU A 201 11.49 -13.26 -22.50
CA LEU A 201 12.60 -12.97 -21.59
C LEU A 201 12.45 -13.64 -20.22
N ILE A 202 11.30 -14.26 -19.94
CA ILE A 202 11.00 -14.91 -18.67
C ILE A 202 10.45 -16.28 -18.98
N THR A 203 11.11 -17.31 -18.45
CA THR A 203 10.64 -18.68 -18.62
C THR A 203 9.61 -19.03 -17.55
N THR A 204 8.85 -20.07 -17.84
CA THR A 204 7.87 -20.65 -16.92
C THR A 204 8.55 -21.16 -15.65
N ASP A 205 9.78 -21.68 -15.75
CA ASP A 205 10.53 -22.18 -14.59
C ASP A 205 10.98 -21.03 -13.69
N ASP A 206 11.45 -19.92 -14.28
CA ASP A 206 11.75 -18.70 -13.51
C ASP A 206 10.52 -18.19 -12.77
N PHE A 207 9.36 -18.16 -13.45
CA PHE A 207 8.11 -17.71 -12.82
C PHE A 207 7.66 -18.64 -11.70
N ARG A 208 7.78 -19.97 -11.86
CA ARG A 208 7.44 -20.97 -10.83
C ARG A 208 8.27 -20.80 -9.57
N GLU A 209 9.58 -20.64 -9.73
CA GLU A 209 10.50 -20.44 -8.60
C GLU A 209 10.11 -19.20 -7.80
N HIS A 210 9.98 -18.06 -8.48
CA HIS A 210 9.68 -16.80 -7.81
C HIS A 210 8.24 -16.71 -7.29
N LEU A 211 7.29 -17.42 -7.90
CA LEU A 211 5.94 -17.56 -7.36
C LEU A 211 5.97 -18.27 -6.00
N TRP A 212 6.74 -19.35 -5.86
CA TRP A 212 6.88 -20.07 -4.59
C TRP A 212 7.59 -19.25 -3.52
N LEU A 213 8.62 -18.49 -3.89
CA LEU A 213 9.25 -17.53 -2.99
C LEU A 213 8.25 -16.48 -2.52
N SER A 214 7.45 -15.93 -3.43
CA SER A 214 6.40 -14.96 -3.09
C SER A 214 5.33 -15.55 -2.15
N VAL A 215 4.95 -16.82 -2.34
CA VAL A 215 4.06 -17.54 -1.42
C VAL A 215 4.69 -17.66 -0.04
N ALA A 216 5.97 -18.03 0.04
CA ALA A 216 6.68 -18.16 1.30
C ALA A 216 6.78 -16.82 2.05
N ASP A 217 7.09 -15.73 1.33
CA ASP A 217 7.15 -14.38 1.91
C ASP A 217 5.79 -13.93 2.45
N LEU A 218 4.72 -14.09 1.67
CA LEU A 218 3.36 -13.73 2.10
C LEU A 218 2.88 -14.59 3.28
N ALA A 219 3.18 -15.89 3.27
CA ALA A 219 2.88 -16.77 4.40
C ALA A 219 3.67 -16.37 5.66
N GLY A 220 4.95 -16.03 5.51
CA GLY A 220 5.80 -15.52 6.59
C GLY A 220 5.23 -14.24 7.20
N ILE A 221 4.80 -13.28 6.38
CA ILE A 221 4.14 -12.05 6.84
C ILE A 221 2.85 -12.37 7.60
N ALA A 222 2.01 -13.27 7.06
CA ALA A 222 0.75 -13.63 7.70
C ALA A 222 0.97 -14.30 9.07
N VAL A 223 1.87 -15.29 9.14
CA VAL A 223 2.20 -16.00 10.38
C VAL A 223 2.85 -15.05 11.39
N GLY A 224 3.81 -14.24 10.95
CA GLY A 224 4.47 -13.23 11.80
C GLY A 224 3.48 -12.20 12.35
N GLY A 225 2.54 -11.73 11.52
CA GLY A 225 1.47 -10.84 11.94
C GLY A 225 0.55 -11.46 12.99
N LEU A 226 0.12 -12.70 12.79
CA LEU A 226 -0.69 -13.43 13.77
C LEU A 226 0.04 -13.65 15.09
N LEU A 227 1.32 -14.06 15.04
CA LEU A 227 2.15 -14.20 16.23
C LEU A 227 2.34 -12.87 16.96
N SER A 228 2.50 -11.76 16.24
CA SER A 228 2.60 -10.43 16.82
C SER A 228 1.32 -10.04 17.58
N ILE A 229 0.15 -10.30 17.01
CA ILE A 229 -1.15 -10.08 17.67
C ILE A 229 -1.26 -10.93 18.94
N LEU A 230 -0.86 -12.22 18.89
CA LEU A 230 -0.89 -13.11 20.05
C LEU A 230 0.03 -12.63 21.18
N VAL A 231 1.25 -12.19 20.85
CA VAL A 231 2.19 -11.62 21.84
C VAL A 231 1.59 -10.36 22.46
N PHE A 232 0.98 -9.48 21.65
CA PHE A 232 0.34 -8.27 22.17
C PHE A 232 -0.84 -8.58 23.10
N ALA A 233 -1.70 -9.53 22.72
CA ALA A 233 -2.79 -10.00 23.55
C ALA A 233 -2.29 -10.62 24.87
N LEU A 234 -1.21 -11.41 24.83
CA LEU A 234 -0.58 -11.98 26.02
C LEU A 234 -0.09 -10.88 26.96
N VAL A 235 0.56 -9.84 26.42
CA VAL A 235 1.03 -8.69 27.21
C VAL A 235 -0.13 -7.98 27.89
N ILE A 236 -1.24 -7.75 27.18
CA ILE A 236 -2.46 -7.15 27.76
C ILE A 236 -2.97 -8.02 28.91
N VAL A 237 -3.12 -9.33 28.71
CA VAL A 237 -3.62 -10.25 29.75
C VAL A 237 -2.71 -10.27 30.98
N VAL A 238 -1.39 -10.27 30.78
CA VAL A 238 -0.43 -10.21 31.89
C VAL A 238 -0.55 -8.88 32.63
N TYR A 239 -0.68 -7.77 31.90
CA TYR A 239 -0.85 -6.44 32.49
C TYR A 239 -2.16 -6.29 33.26
N GLU A 240 -3.29 -6.75 32.70
CA GLU A 240 -4.58 -6.72 33.38
C GLU A 240 -4.55 -7.52 34.69
N LYS A 241 -3.86 -8.65 34.72
CA LYS A 241 -3.71 -9.48 35.92
C LYS A 241 -2.85 -8.82 37.01
N THR A 242 -2.02 -7.83 36.69
CA THR A 242 -1.19 -7.12 37.67
C THR A 242 -1.76 -5.78 38.11
N LEU A 243 -2.87 -5.33 37.51
CA LEU A 243 -3.54 -4.11 37.95
C LEU A 243 -4.17 -4.30 39.34
N PRO A 244 -4.04 -3.30 40.24
CA PRO A 244 -4.75 -3.32 41.51
C PRO A 244 -6.26 -3.29 41.25
N LEU A 245 -7.04 -3.88 42.16
CA LEU A 245 -8.50 -3.79 42.06
C LEU A 245 -8.93 -2.32 42.00
N PRO A 246 -9.90 -1.97 41.14
CA PRO A 246 -10.43 -0.62 41.12
C PRO A 246 -10.95 -0.27 42.51
N PRO A 247 -10.74 0.99 42.96
CA PRO A 247 -11.27 1.43 44.24
C PRO A 247 -12.78 1.22 44.24
N ILE A 248 -13.28 0.56 45.30
CA ILE A 248 -14.71 0.41 45.51
C ILE A 248 -15.26 1.80 45.78
N ILE A 249 -16.05 2.31 44.85
CA ILE A 249 -16.77 3.57 45.04
C ILE A 249 -17.82 3.29 46.13
N GLU A 250 -17.80 4.08 47.20
CA GLU A 250 -18.83 4.00 48.24
C GLU A 250 -20.19 4.33 47.65
N ALA A 251 -21.27 3.84 48.29
CA ALA A 251 -22.62 4.18 47.85
C ALA A 251 -22.79 5.71 47.85
N PRO A 252 -23.49 6.29 46.85
CA PRO A 252 -23.64 7.74 46.72
C PRO A 252 -24.17 8.34 48.00
N GLN A 253 -23.54 9.42 48.46
CA GLN A 253 -24.04 10.13 49.64
C GLN A 253 -25.32 10.88 49.28
N ALA A 254 -26.19 11.14 50.27
CA ALA A 254 -27.44 11.86 50.05
C ALA A 254 -27.23 13.23 49.34
N ALA A 255 -26.14 13.93 49.65
CA ALA A 255 -25.78 15.19 49.01
C ALA A 255 -25.42 15.03 47.52
N GLU A 256 -24.78 13.92 47.14
CA GLU A 256 -24.45 13.61 45.74
C GLU A 256 -25.70 13.20 44.97
N LEU A 257 -26.63 12.48 45.60
CA LEU A 257 -27.94 12.16 45.04
C LEU A 257 -28.78 13.42 44.82
N ASP A 258 -28.75 14.37 45.76
CA ASP A 258 -29.42 15.67 45.61
C ASP A 258 -28.79 16.51 44.48
N GLN A 259 -27.46 16.47 44.35
CA GLN A 259 -26.76 17.12 43.26
C GLN A 259 -27.14 16.51 41.90
N VAL A 260 -27.18 15.18 41.81
CA VAL A 260 -27.62 14.47 40.61
C VAL A 260 -29.09 14.78 40.30
N ALA A 261 -29.97 14.79 41.29
CA ALA A 261 -31.38 15.15 41.13
C ALA A 261 -31.55 16.59 40.62
N ASN A 262 -30.75 17.54 41.11
CA ASN A 262 -30.75 18.93 40.63
C ASN A 262 -30.22 19.07 39.20
N VAL A 263 -29.17 18.32 38.83
CA VAL A 263 -28.65 18.30 37.45
C VAL A 263 -29.66 17.69 36.50
N ILE A 264 -30.33 16.60 36.90
CA ILE A 264 -31.40 15.99 36.11
C ILE A 264 -32.57 16.95 35.99
N ALA A 265 -33.02 17.58 37.07
CA ALA A 265 -34.14 18.52 37.06
C ALA A 265 -33.87 19.74 36.15
N SER A 266 -32.63 20.23 36.11
CA SER A 266 -32.21 21.35 35.24
C SER A 266 -32.07 21.00 33.76
N HIS A 267 -32.08 19.72 33.38
CA HIS A 267 -31.97 19.27 31.98
C HIS A 267 -33.18 18.46 31.49
N VAL A 268 -34.04 17.98 32.39
CA VAL A 268 -35.26 17.20 32.07
C VAL A 268 -36.50 18.08 32.03
N GLY A 269 -36.48 19.26 32.68
CA GLY A 269 -37.42 20.32 32.38
C GLY A 269 -37.00 20.98 31.07
N GLY A 270 -37.49 20.46 29.95
CA GLY A 270 -37.25 21.05 28.64
C GLY A 270 -37.52 22.55 28.69
N ASP A 271 -36.57 23.33 28.17
CA ASP A 271 -36.84 24.72 27.82
C ASP A 271 -38.08 24.71 26.91
N GLU A 272 -39.16 25.27 27.44
CA GLU A 272 -40.31 25.71 26.68
C GLU A 272 -39.81 26.84 25.74
N GLU A 273 -39.35 26.47 24.54
CA GLU A 273 -39.45 27.30 23.32
C GLU A 273 -40.64 26.85 22.47
#